data_AF-A0A930K574-F1
#
_entry.id   AF-A0A930K574-F1
#
_cell.length_a   1.000
_cell.length_b   1.000
_cell.length_c   1.000
_cell.angle_alpha   90.00
_cell.angle_beta   90.00
_cell.angle_gamma   90.00
#
_symmetry.space_group_name_H-M   'P 1'
#
loop_
_entity.id
_entity.type
_entity.pdbx_description
1 polymer ?
#
loop_
_entity_poly.entity_id
_entity_poly.type
_entity_poly.pdbx_seq_one_letter_code
_entity_poly.pdbx_strand_id
1 'polypeptide(L)' 'MKEIEPIAFFRSPLTSKFGIPRQSGLAHNLVGRIVFEKKYQREEALRGLEDFDYLWL' A
#
# COMPACT_ATOMS: atom_id res chain seq x y z
N MET A 1 -15.52 17.17 13.70
CA MET A 1 -14.60 16.05 13.43
C MET A 1 -14.09 16.19 12.00
N LYS A 2 -12.80 15.96 11.74
CA LYS A 2 -12.31 15.88 10.36
C LYS A 2 -12.64 14.49 9.83
N GLU A 3 -13.35 14.44 8.71
CA GLU A 3 -13.59 13.22 7.97
C GLU A 3 -12.33 12.91 7.15
N ILE A 4 -11.84 11.68 7.25
CA ILE A 4 -10.69 11.20 6.47
C ILE A 4 -11.25 10.40 5.31
N GLU A 5 -11.04 10.90 4.11
CA GLU A 5 -11.41 10.20 2.89
C GLU A 5 -10.24 9.33 2.40
N PRO A 6 -10.44 8.03 2.16
CA PRO A 6 -9.38 7.16 1.68
C PRO A 6 -8.98 7.52 0.25
N ILE A 7 -7.67 7.59 0.00
CA ILE A 7 -7.12 7.83 -1.35
C ILE A 7 -6.71 6.55 -2.06
N ALA A 8 -6.46 5.47 -1.30
CA ALA A 8 -6.03 4.18 -1.80
C ALA A 8 -6.33 3.06 -0.79
N PHE A 9 -6.26 1.82 -1.27
CA PHE A 9 -6.42 0.62 -0.46
C PHE A 9 -5.25 -0.34 -0.68
N PHE A 10 -4.74 -0.92 0.42
CA PHE A 10 -3.78 -2.02 0.35
C PHE A 10 -4.49 -3.36 0.07
N ARG A 11 -4.14 -3.99 -1.04
CA ARG A 11 -4.55 -5.35 -1.40
C ARG A 11 -3.46 -6.31 -0.96
N SER A 12 -3.67 -6.89 0.21
CA SER A 12 -2.80 -7.91 0.80
C SER A 12 -2.95 -9.25 0.07
N PRO A 13 -1.86 -10.02 -0.10
CA PRO A 13 -1.94 -11.43 -0.50
C PRO A 13 -2.53 -12.32 0.60
N LEU A 14 -2.60 -11.84 1.84
CA LEU A 14 -3.18 -12.55 2.98
C LEU A 14 -4.66 -12.17 3.12
N THR A 15 -5.52 -13.19 3.14
CA THR A 15 -6.98 -13.03 3.25
C THR A 15 -7.46 -12.86 4.70
N SER A 16 -6.57 -13.04 5.69
CA SER A 16 -6.90 -12.90 7.10
C SER A 16 -5.72 -12.34 7.91
N LYS A 17 -6.01 -11.90 9.14
CA LYS A 17 -4.97 -11.50 10.10
C LYS A 17 -4.20 -12.69 10.68
N PHE A 18 -4.77 -13.90 10.65
CA PHE A 18 -4.08 -15.11 11.07
C PHE A 18 -3.00 -15.47 10.06
N GLY A 19 -1.79 -15.76 10.57
CA GLY A 19 -0.64 -16.10 9.73
C GLY A 19 0.18 -14.90 9.25
N ILE A 20 -0.18 -13.66 9.61
CA ILE A 20 0.70 -12.50 9.38
C ILE A 20 1.98 -12.70 10.21
N PRO A 21 3.18 -12.67 9.59
CA PRO A 21 4.44 -12.76 10.33
C PRO A 21 4.55 -11.64 11.37
N ARG A 22 4.96 -11.99 12.60
CA ARG A 22 5.16 -11.00 13.67
C ARG A 22 6.35 -10.06 13.41
N GLN A 23 7.28 -10.47 12.54
CA GLN A 23 8.40 -9.65 12.13
C GLN A 23 8.29 -9.36 10.63
N SER A 24 8.42 -8.08 10.29
CA SER A 24 8.52 -7.64 8.90
C SER A 24 9.76 -8.23 8.23
N GLY A 25 9.70 -8.44 6.92
CA GLY A 25 10.84 -8.90 6.12
C GLY A 25 11.13 -10.40 6.15
N LEU A 26 10.46 -11.21 6.99
CA LEU A 26 10.70 -12.67 7.01
C LEU A 26 10.19 -13.39 5.75
N ALA A 27 9.15 -12.85 5.11
CA ALA A 27 8.51 -13.44 3.95
C ALA A 27 8.65 -12.52 2.74
N HIS A 28 9.83 -12.55 2.11
CA HIS A 28 10.18 -11.69 0.97
C HIS A 28 9.26 -11.88 -0.25
N ASN A 29 8.56 -13.01 -0.35
CA ASN A 29 7.60 -13.31 -1.40
C ASN A 29 6.18 -12.79 -1.12
N LEU A 30 5.90 -12.27 0.09
CA LEU A 30 4.61 -11.64 0.40
C LEU A 30 4.61 -10.19 -0.08
N VAL A 31 4.16 -10.00 -1.32
CA VAL A 31 4.01 -8.69 -1.95
C VAL A 31 2.53 -8.35 -2.06
N GLY A 32 2.15 -7.15 -1.60
CA GLY A 32 0.81 -6.60 -1.80
C GLY A 32 0.83 -5.42 -2.77
N ARG A 33 -0.35 -4.89 -3.08
CA ARG A 33 -0.51 -3.77 -4.02
C ARG A 33 -1.32 -2.64 -3.40
N ILE A 34 -0.81 -1.42 -3.49
CA ILE A 34 -1.60 -0.21 -3.21
C ILE A 34 -2.41 0.11 -4.46
N VAL A 35 -3.74 0.18 -4.31
CA VAL A 35 -4.68 0.49 -5.39
C VAL A 35 -5.37 1.81 -5.05
N PHE A 36 -5.05 2.85 -5.81
CA PHE A 36 -5.66 4.16 -5.66
C PHE A 36 -7.13 4.15 -6.08
N GLU A 37 -7.95 4.93 -5.36
CA GLU A 37 -9.31 5.24 -5.78
C GLU A 37 -9.30 5.95 -7.14
N LYS A 38 -10.34 5.74 -7.95
CA LYS A 38 -10.34 6.17 -9.38
C LYS A 38 -9.98 7.65 -9.55
N LYS A 39 -10.45 8.51 -8.65
CA LYS A 39 -10.19 9.96 -8.70
C LYS A 39 -8.73 10.37 -8.44
N TYR A 40 -7.91 9.46 -7.90
CA TYR A 40 -6.50 9.67 -7.62
C TYR A 40 -5.57 8.84 -8.53
N GLN A 41 -6.11 8.10 -9.51
CA GLN A 41 -5.32 7.36 -10.50
C GLN A 41 -4.75 8.30 -11.57
N ARG A 42 -3.91 9.23 -11.13
CA ARG A 42 -3.23 10.20 -11.99
C ARG A 42 -1.74 9.96 -11.95
N GLU A 43 -1.11 9.83 -13.11
CA GLU A 43 0.33 9.56 -13.21
C GLU A 43 1.15 10.67 -12.52
N GLU A 44 0.70 11.92 -12.65
CA GLU A 44 1.37 13.07 -12.02
C GLU A 44 1.44 12.97 -10.49
N ALA A 45 0.51 12.23 -9.85
CA ALA A 45 0.50 12.06 -8.40
C ALA A 45 1.53 11.03 -7.90
N LEU A 46 2.10 10.22 -8.80
CA LEU A 46 3.03 9.14 -8.48
C LEU A 46 4.44 9.35 -9.07
N ARG A 47 4.62 10.40 -9.89
CA ARG A 47 5.91 10.71 -10.52
C ARG A 47 6.98 11.00 -9.46
N GLY A 48 8.15 10.40 -9.63
CA GLY A 48 9.29 10.54 -8.73
C GLY A 48 9.25 9.59 -7.53
N LEU A 49 8.20 8.76 -7.38
CA LEU A 49 8.21 7.70 -6.36
C LEU A 49 9.25 6.62 -6.67
N GLU A 50 9.61 6.46 -7.95
CA GLU A 50 10.64 5.55 -8.43
C GLU A 50 12.06 5.88 -7.93
N ASP A 51 12.30 7.11 -7.47
CA ASP A 51 13.59 7.55 -6.94
C ASP A 51 13.81 7.15 -5.45
N PHE A 52 12.84 6.47 -4.83
CA PHE A 52 12.87 6.09 -3.42
C PHE A 52 12.76 4.57 -3.23
N ASP A 53 13.57 4.05 -2.30
CA ASP A 53 13.51 2.64 -1.91
C ASP A 53 12.33 2.33 -0.96
N TYR A 54 11.86 3.33 -0.22
CA TYR A 54 10.85 3.17 0.84
C TYR A 54 9.80 4.28 0.82
N LEU A 55 8.56 3.90 1.12
CA LEU A 55 7.40 4.79 1.21
C LEU A 55 6.73 4.66 2.58
N TRP A 56 6.08 5.74 3.01
CA TRP A 56 5.17 5.73 4.17
C TRP A 56 3.72 5.63 3.69
N LEU A 57 2.95 4.76 4.36
CA LEU A 57 1.54 4.49 4.07
C LEU A 57 0.69 4.79 5.29
#